data_AF-A0A7G9ZAI8-F1
#
_entry.id   AF-A0A7G9ZAI8-F1
#
_cell.length_a   1.000
_cell.length_b   1.000
_cell.length_c   1.000
_cell.angle_alpha   90.00
_cell.angle_beta   90.00
_cell.angle_gamma   90.00
#
_symmetry.space_group_name_H-M   'P 1'
#
loop_
_entity.id
_entity.type
_entity.pdbx_description
1 polymer ?
#
loop_
_entity_poly.entity_id
_entity_poly.type
_entity_poly.pdbx_seq_one_letter_code
_entity_poly.pdbx_strand_id
1 'polypeptide(L)' 'MREKLIKAVRYFYIAKGSSAEVLTQATIAFEIGYIPKETFKEIEKGCIEISSMLSNSKLISARSKTFCP' A
#
# COMPACT_ATOMS: atom_id res chain seq x y z
N MET A 1 10.03 -18.34 -14.89
CA MET A 1 10.57 -17.21 -14.08
C MET A 1 9.81 -15.90 -14.34
N ARG A 2 9.56 -15.56 -15.61
CA ARG A 2 8.88 -14.33 -16.07
C ARG A 2 7.46 -14.13 -15.52
N GLU A 3 6.62 -15.16 -15.54
CA GLU A 3 5.23 -15.10 -15.03
C GLU A 3 5.11 -14.85 -13.52
N LYS A 4 6.07 -15.37 -12.74
CA LYS A 4 6.09 -15.17 -11.27
C LYS A 4 6.30 -13.69 -10.93
N LEU A 5 7.04 -12.95 -11.75
CA LEU A 5 7.32 -11.53 -11.56
C LEU A 5 6.07 -10.68 -11.79
N ILE A 6 5.34 -10.94 -12.89
CA ILE A 6 4.11 -10.22 -13.24
C ILE A 6 3.05 -10.43 -12.17
N LYS A 7 2.90 -11.67 -11.68
CA LYS A 7 1.99 -11.98 -10.55
C LYS A 7 2.40 -11.21 -9.29
N ALA A 8 3.68 -11.13 -8.96
CA ALA A 8 4.16 -10.38 -7.81
C ALA A 8 3.86 -8.87 -7.91
N VAL A 9 4.10 -8.25 -9.07
CA VAL A 9 3.75 -6.84 -9.30
C VAL A 9 2.26 -6.60 -9.14
N ARG A 10 1.42 -7.49 -9.68
CA ARG A 10 -0.05 -7.41 -9.48
C ARG A 10 -0.43 -7.47 -8.00
N TYR A 11 0.16 -8.38 -7.23
CA TYR A 11 -0.11 -8.45 -5.79
C TYR A 11 0.32 -7.19 -5.03
N PHE A 12 1.42 -6.53 -5.44
CA PHE A 12 1.82 -5.26 -4.86
C PHE A 12 0.84 -4.12 -5.16
N TYR A 13 0.27 -4.06 -6.37
CA TYR A 13 -0.79 -3.10 -6.67
C TYR A 13 -2.06 -3.36 -5.86
N ILE A 14 -2.43 -4.63 -5.68
CA ILE A 14 -3.58 -5.01 -4.83
C ILE A 14 -3.32 -4.56 -3.38
N ALA A 15 -2.17 -4.90 -2.81
CA ALA A 15 -1.82 -4.50 -1.44
C ALA A 15 -1.81 -2.98 -1.25
N LYS A 16 -1.33 -2.22 -2.25
CA LYS A 16 -1.40 -0.76 -2.24
C LYS A 16 -2.83 -0.24 -2.25
N GLY A 17 -3.70 -0.82 -3.09
CA GLY A 17 -5.12 -0.47 -3.13
C GLY A 17 -5.82 -0.74 -1.81
N SER A 18 -5.64 -1.94 -1.25
CA SER A 18 -6.21 -2.31 0.06
C SER A 18 -5.73 -1.39 1.19
N SER A 19 -4.45 -0.99 1.19
CA SER A 19 -3.94 -0.04 2.17
C SER A 19 -4.59 1.35 2.06
N ALA A 20 -4.91 1.79 0.84
CA ALA A 20 -5.62 3.05 0.64
C ALA A 20 -7.08 2.96 1.15
N GLU A 21 -7.76 1.84 0.90
CA GLU A 21 -9.12 1.60 1.41
C GLU A 21 -9.17 1.58 2.93
N VAL A 22 -8.21 0.92 3.59
CA VAL A 22 -8.10 0.92 5.07
C VAL A 22 -7.91 2.33 5.60
N LEU A 23 -7.03 3.13 4.99
CA LEU A 23 -6.82 4.52 5.40
C LEU A 23 -8.11 5.34 5.26
N THR A 24 -8.83 5.22 4.13
CA THR A 24 -10.11 5.91 3.94
C THR A 24 -11.13 5.53 5.02
N GLN A 25 -11.28 4.23 5.31
CA GLN A 25 -12.21 3.78 6.35
C GLN A 25 -11.79 4.23 7.75
N ALA A 26 -10.49 4.24 8.06
CA ALA A 26 -9.97 4.73 9.32
C ALA A 26 -10.19 6.25 9.49
N THR A 27 -10.04 7.03 8.41
CA THR A 27 -10.37 8.47 8.41
C THR A 27 -11.84 8.68 8.74
N ILE A 28 -12.76 7.98 8.05
CA ILE A 28 -14.20 8.08 8.33
C ILE A 28 -14.50 7.68 9.77
N ALA A 29 -13.95 6.55 10.24
CA ALA A 29 -14.15 6.05 11.60
C ALA A 29 -13.67 7.07 12.65
N PHE A 30 -12.56 7.76 12.40
CA PHE A 30 -12.07 8.82 13.27
C PHE A 30 -13.00 10.05 13.25
N GLU A 31 -13.43 10.48 12.06
CA GLU A 31 -14.30 11.66 11.89
C GLU A 31 -15.67 11.49 12.56
N ILE A 32 -16.21 10.27 12.58
CA ILE A 32 -17.49 9.95 13.27
C ILE A 32 -17.30 9.53 14.74
N GLY A 33 -16.07 9.57 15.26
CA GLY A 33 -15.77 9.27 16.67
C GLY A 33 -15.82 7.78 17.05
N TYR A 34 -15.71 6.87 16.08
CA TYR A 34 -15.68 5.41 16.33
C TYR A 34 -14.31 4.92 16.81
N ILE A 35 -13.23 5.63 16.48
CA ILE A 35 -11.88 5.33 16.97
C ILE A 35 -11.20 6.58 17.53
N PRO A 36 -10.34 6.44 18.57
CA PRO A 36 -9.59 7.56 19.12
C PRO A 36 -8.44 7.97 18.18
N LYS A 37 -7.95 9.19 18.38
CA LYS A 37 -6.88 9.79 17.57
C LYS A 37 -5.59 8.96 17.57
N GLU A 38 -5.22 8.36 18.69
CA GLU A 38 -4.03 7.48 18.74
C GLU A 38 -4.16 6.29 17.79
N THR A 39 -5.29 5.57 17.85
CA THR A 39 -5.56 4.43 16.95
C THR A 39 -5.58 4.85 15.49
N PHE A 40 -6.20 6.00 15.16
CA PHE A 40 -6.15 6.54 13.80
C PHE A 40 -4.71 6.81 13.35
N LYS A 41 -3.88 7.42 14.20
CA LYS A 41 -2.48 7.74 13.87
C LYS A 41 -1.61 6.52 13.66
N GLU A 42 -1.84 5.45 14.42
CA GLU A 42 -1.16 4.17 14.22
C GLU A 42 -1.52 3.56 12.85
N ILE A 43 -2.81 3.55 12.50
CA ILE A 43 -3.30 3.04 11.20
C ILE A 43 -2.77 3.91 10.05
N GLU A 44 -2.83 5.23 10.17
CA GLU A 44 -2.34 6.19 9.18
C GLU A 44 -0.85 5.96 8.90
N LYS A 45 -0.05 5.86 9.95
CA LYS A 45 1.39 5.59 9.83
C LYS A 45 1.66 4.28 9.09
N GLY A 46 0.98 3.19 9.48
CA GLY A 46 1.15 1.90 8.83
C GLY A 46 0.77 1.92 7.34
N CYS A 47 -0.34 2.56 7.00
CA CYS A 47 -0.78 2.67 5.60
C CYS A 47 0.17 3.51 4.74
N ILE A 48 0.72 4.60 5.29
CA ILE A 48 1.72 5.43 4.63
C ILE A 48 3.03 4.66 4.42
N GLU A 49 3.51 3.95 5.44
CA GLU A 49 4.73 3.14 5.36
C GLU A 49 4.60 2.05 4.30
N ILE A 50 3.50 1.28 4.29
CA ILE A 50 3.21 0.27 3.26
C ILE A 50 3.15 0.91 1.87
N SER A 51 2.41 2.01 1.72
CA SER A 51 2.27 2.69 0.44
C SER A 51 3.59 3.24 -0.08
N SER A 52 4.44 3.77 0.80
CA SER A 52 5.79 4.24 0.48
C SER A 52 6.69 3.06 0.10
N MET A 53 6.66 1.97 0.87
CA MET A 53 7.40 0.75 0.54
C MET A 53 6.95 0.15 -0.79
N LEU A 54 5.68 0.22 -1.19
CA LEU A 54 5.23 -0.33 -2.46
C LEU A 54 5.46 0.63 -3.65
N SER A 55 5.36 1.95 -3.42
CA SER A 55 5.48 2.98 -4.46
C SER A 55 6.91 3.47 -4.69
N ASN A 56 7.63 3.75 -3.60
CA ASN A 56 9.01 4.24 -3.61
C ASN A 56 10.04 3.11 -3.60
N SER A 57 9.64 1.87 -3.26
CA SER A 57 10.58 0.78 -3.50
C SER A 57 10.82 0.61 -4.99
N LYS A 58 12.10 0.47 -5.27
CA LYS A 58 12.65 -0.28 -6.37
C LYS A 58 11.97 -1.64 -6.60
N LEU A 59 10.94 -2.12 -5.89
CA LEU A 59 10.33 -3.43 -6.17
C LEU A 59 9.40 -3.38 -7.38
N ILE A 60 8.40 -2.50 -7.42
CA ILE A 60 7.58 -2.36 -8.64
C ILE A 60 8.47 -1.78 -9.76
N SER A 61 9.25 -0.74 -9.46
CA SER A 61 10.11 -0.07 -10.44
C SER A 61 11.30 -0.92 -10.95
N ALA A 62 12.02 -1.67 -10.10
CA ALA A 62 13.11 -2.54 -10.60
C ALA A 62 12.58 -3.83 -11.23
N ARG A 63 11.38 -4.30 -10.87
CA ARG A 63 10.74 -5.43 -11.55
C ARG A 63 10.10 -5.03 -12.89
N SER A 64 9.76 -3.76 -13.08
CA SER A 64 9.34 -3.24 -14.39
C SER A 64 10.53 -2.85 -15.28
N LYS A 65 11.63 -2.30 -14.71
CA LYS A 65 12.85 -1.95 -15.47
C LYS A 65 13.66 -3.15 -15.97
N THR A 66 13.62 -4.30 -15.30
CA THR A 66 14.25 -5.55 -15.77
C THR A 66 13.59 -6.14 -17.03
N PHE A 67 12.59 -5.44 -17.59
CA PHE A 67 11.85 -5.81 -18.79
C PHE A 67 11.99 -4.82 -19.96
N CYS A 68 12.93 -3.87 -19.90
CA CYS A 68 13.31 -3.15 -21.11
C CYS A 68 14.35 -3.99 -21.87
N PRO A 69 14.10 -4.41 -23.12
CA PRO A 69 15.11 -4.99 -24.00
C PRO A 69 16.22 -3.97 -24.34
#